data_AF-A0A0P1ENR2-F1
#
_entry.id   AF-A0A0P1ENR2-F1
#
_cell.length_a   1.000
_cell.length_b   1.000
_cell.length_c   1.000
_cell.angle_alpha   90.00
_cell.angle_beta   90.00
_cell.angle_gamma   90.00
#
_symmetry.space_group_name_H-M   'P 1'
#
loop_
_entity.id
_entity.type
_entity.pdbx_description
1 polymer ?
#
loop_
_entity_poly.entity_id
_entity_poly.type
_entity_poly.pdbx_seq_one_letter_code
_entity_poly.pdbx_strand_id
1 'polypeptide(L)'
;MATKIGTPRETYDGENRVGMTPESALQLQKLGYECLIEKGAGAAAGFSDASYEAAGVEVVKTAAALWKAADIVAKVRQLNEARAPGARPSKTR
;
A
#
# COMPACT_ATOMS: atom_id res chain seq x y z
N MET A 1 -14.79 -9.23 -9.82
CA MET A 1 -13.59 -8.38 -9.91
C MET A 1 -13.16 -8.08 -8.49
N ALA A 2 -12.00 -8.58 -8.06
CA ALA A 2 -11.49 -8.30 -6.71
C ALA A 2 -11.03 -6.85 -6.64
N THR A 3 -11.40 -6.15 -5.56
CA THR A 3 -10.98 -4.75 -5.35
C THR A 3 -9.52 -4.72 -4.91
N LYS A 4 -8.69 -3.92 -5.58
CA LYS A 4 -7.26 -3.82 -5.32
C LYS A 4 -6.96 -2.77 -4.24
N ILE A 5 -6.33 -3.17 -3.15
CA ILE A 5 -5.93 -2.31 -2.04
C ILE A 5 -4.41 -2.11 -2.09
N GLY A 6 -3.99 -0.87 -2.31
CA GLY A 6 -2.57 -0.50 -2.43
C GLY A 6 -2.06 0.25 -1.20
N THR A 7 -0.83 -0.04 -0.77
CA THR A 7 -0.13 0.73 0.26
C THR A 7 1.17 1.32 -0.30
N PRO A 8 1.25 2.64 -0.52
CA PRO A 8 2.48 3.31 -0.94
C PRO A 8 3.44 3.46 0.24
N ARG A 9 4.71 3.74 -0.06
CA ARG A 9 5.73 4.02 0.95
C ARG A 9 5.44 5.35 1.64
N GLU A 10 5.48 5.35 2.97
CA GLU A 10 5.44 6.59 3.74
C GLU A 10 6.77 7.33 3.60
N THR A 11 6.68 8.64 3.38
CA THR A 11 7.83 9.51 3.16
C THR A 11 7.96 10.60 4.22
N TYR A 12 7.24 10.44 5.33
CA TYR A 12 7.32 11.38 6.44
C TYR A 12 8.50 11.00 7.33
N ASP A 13 9.37 11.97 7.62
CA ASP A 13 10.53 11.78 8.49
C ASP A 13 10.09 11.30 9.89
N GLY A 14 10.58 10.12 10.29
CA GLY A 14 10.24 9.47 11.56
C GLY A 14 8.96 8.61 11.55
N GLU A 15 8.25 8.49 10.43
CA GLU A 15 7.10 7.57 10.32
C GLU A 15 7.58 6.16 9.95
N ASN A 16 7.63 5.30 10.96
CA ASN A 16 8.02 3.90 10.80
C ASN A 16 6.82 2.97 10.58
N ARG A 17 5.60 3.50 10.55
CA ARG A 17 4.40 2.66 10.33
C ARG A 17 4.14 2.47 8.85
N VAL A 18 3.50 1.34 8.54
CA VAL A 18 3.03 0.99 7.20
C VAL A 18 1.50 0.84 7.23
N GLY A 19 0.82 1.25 6.16
CA GLY A 19 -0.65 1.18 6.07
C GLY A 19 -1.19 -0.26 5.99
N MET A 20 -0.34 -1.22 5.65
CA MET A 20 -0.70 -2.62 5.51
C MET A 20 0.50 -3.51 5.87
N THR A 21 0.31 -4.40 6.84
CA THR A 21 1.28 -5.45 7.17
C THR A 21 1.01 -6.70 6.33
N PRO A 22 1.99 -7.62 6.19
CA PRO A 22 1.77 -8.89 5.49
C PRO A 22 0.59 -9.70 6.07
N GLU A 23 0.42 -9.68 7.40
CA GLU A 23 -0.72 -10.34 8.06
C GLU A 23 -2.06 -9.70 7.71
N SER A 24 -2.15 -8.37 7.74
CA SER A 24 -3.38 -7.66 7.33
C SER A 24 -3.69 -7.91 5.85
N ALA A 25 -2.67 -7.99 5.00
CA ALA A 25 -2.86 -8.32 3.59
C ALA A 25 -3.43 -9.72 3.38
N LEU A 26 -2.96 -10.72 4.13
CA LEU A 26 -3.54 -12.08 4.10
C LEU A 26 -5.01 -12.09 4.52
N GLN A 27 -5.39 -11.30 5.52
CA GLN A 27 -6.79 -11.18 5.94
C GLN A 27 -7.65 -10.53 4.86
N LEU A 28 -7.14 -9.48 4.19
CA LEU A 28 -7.82 -8.83 3.08
C LEU A 28 -7.98 -9.78 1.88
N GLN A 29 -6.96 -10.57 1.57
CA GLN A 29 -7.04 -11.60 0.52
C GLN A 29 -8.09 -12.67 0.83
N LYS A 30 -8.23 -13.09 2.09
CA LYS A 30 -9.31 -14.00 2.51
C LYS A 30 -10.71 -13.42 2.31
N LEU A 31 -10.85 -12.10 2.36
CA LEU A 31 -12.10 -11.39 2.08
C LEU A 31 -12.34 -11.19 0.57
N GLY A 32 -11.41 -11.60 -0.29
CA GLY A 32 -11.50 -11.46 -1.74
C GLY A 32 -10.91 -10.16 -2.29
N TYR A 33 -10.07 -9.46 -1.52
CA TYR A 33 -9.33 -8.29 -1.98
C TYR A 33 -7.95 -8.66 -2.53
N GLU A 34 -7.48 -7.93 -3.53
CA GLU A 34 -6.11 -8.04 -3.99
C GLU A 34 -5.25 -6.99 -3.28
N CYS A 35 -4.05 -7.35 -2.82
CA CYS A 35 -3.18 -6.44 -2.09
C CYS A 35 -1.96 -6.05 -2.93
N LEU A 36 -1.67 -4.75 -2.96
CA LEU A 36 -0.49 -4.18 -3.62
C LEU A 36 0.32 -3.37 -2.61
N ILE A 37 1.65 -3.39 -2.73
CA ILE A 37 2.52 -2.59 -1.89
C ILE A 37 3.67 -1.98 -2.69
N GLU A 38 4.02 -0.73 -2.41
CA GLU A 38 5.21 -0.13 -3.00
C GLU A 38 6.49 -0.75 -2.42
N LYS A 39 7.46 -1.02 -3.29
CA LYS A 39 8.77 -1.54 -2.91
C LYS A 39 9.40 -0.68 -1.80
N GLY A 40 9.76 -1.31 -0.69
CA GLY A 40 10.36 -0.65 0.46
C GLY A 40 9.38 0.15 1.33
N ALA A 41 8.07 0.04 1.12
CA ALA A 41 7.07 0.68 2.00
C ALA A 41 7.05 0.08 3.40
N GLY A 42 7.22 -1.24 3.52
CA GLY A 42 7.29 -1.94 4.81
C GLY A 42 8.65 -1.89 5.48
N ALA A 43 9.70 -1.42 4.80
CA ALA A 43 11.07 -1.46 5.32
C ALA A 43 11.22 -0.65 6.62
N ALA A 44 10.57 0.51 6.70
CA ALA A 44 10.55 1.32 7.92
C ALA A 44 9.79 0.66 9.08
N ALA A 45 8.82 -0.20 8.76
CA ALA A 45 8.03 -0.98 9.71
C ALA A 45 8.67 -2.32 10.09
N GLY A 46 9.85 -2.64 9.53
CA GLY A 46 10.53 -3.91 9.77
C GLY A 46 10.05 -5.08 8.90
N PHE A 47 9.23 -4.81 7.87
CA PHE A 47 8.76 -5.84 6.93
C PHE A 47 9.53 -5.75 5.61
N SER A 48 10.15 -6.87 5.22
CA SER A 48 10.86 -6.96 3.93
C SER A 48 9.87 -7.15 2.77
N ASP A 49 10.25 -6.71 1.57
CA ASP A 49 9.45 -6.94 0.36
C ASP A 49 9.15 -8.43 0.15
N ALA A 50 10.11 -9.32 0.48
CA ALA A 50 9.94 -10.77 0.40
C ALA A 50 8.84 -11.29 1.36
N SER A 51 8.64 -10.66 2.51
CA SER A 51 7.55 -11.00 3.43
C SER A 51 6.18 -10.69 2.82
N TYR A 52 6.09 -9.63 2.01
CA TYR A 52 4.88 -9.28 1.28
C TYR A 52 4.62 -10.24 0.10
N GLU A 53 5.65 -10.56 -0.67
CA GLU A 53 5.55 -11.55 -1.75
C GLU A 53 5.12 -12.93 -1.22
N ALA A 54 5.71 -13.37 -0.09
CA ALA A 54 5.33 -14.62 0.57
C ALA A 54 3.88 -14.59 1.09
N ALA A 55 3.35 -13.41 1.40
CA ALA A 55 1.96 -13.20 1.79
C ALA A 55 1.02 -13.04 0.58
N GLY A 56 1.50 -13.20 -0.66
CA GLY A 56 0.69 -13.06 -1.88
C GLY A 56 0.38 -11.61 -2.25
N VAL A 57 1.13 -10.65 -1.71
CA VAL A 57 0.99 -9.22 -2.02
C VAL A 57 1.85 -8.86 -3.22
N GLU A 58 1.28 -8.12 -4.16
CA GLU A 58 1.99 -7.67 -5.34
C GLU A 58 2.89 -6.46 -5.01
N VAL A 59 4.21 -6.63 -5.14
CA VAL A 59 5.19 -5.55 -4.88
C VAL A 59 5.40 -4.72 -6.14
N VAL A 60 4.94 -3.46 -6.12
CA VAL A 60 5.06 -2.50 -7.22
C VAL A 60 6.24 -1.56 -7.03
N LYS A 61 6.97 -1.28 -8.13
CA LYS A 61 8.23 -0.52 -8.08
C LYS A 61 8.06 0.99 -7.85
N THR A 62 6.88 1.55 -8.10
CA THR A 62 6.64 3.00 -8.00
C THR A 62 5.27 3.28 -7.42
N ALA A 63 5.16 4.34 -6.60
CA ALA A 63 3.88 4.86 -6.15
C ALA A 63 2.92 5.13 -7.31
N ALA A 64 3.37 5.71 -8.43
CA ALA A 64 2.51 6.03 -9.57
C ALA A 64 1.82 4.80 -10.18
N ALA A 65 2.53 3.67 -10.27
CA ALA A 65 1.95 2.40 -10.70
C ALA A 65 0.93 1.88 -9.68
N LEU A 66 1.24 1.98 -8.37
CA LEU A 66 0.33 1.61 -7.29
C LEU A 66 -0.98 2.41 -7.35
N TRP A 67 -0.91 3.73 -7.50
CA TRP A 67 -2.09 4.60 -7.59
C TRP A 67 -2.97 4.32 -8.82
N LYS A 68 -2.37 3.85 -9.91
CA LYS A 68 -3.10 3.45 -11.12
C LYS A 68 -3.76 2.08 -10.98
N ALA A 69 -3.06 1.12 -10.37
CA ALA A 69 -3.52 -0.25 -10.22
C ALA A 69 -4.49 -0.45 -9.04
N ALA A 70 -4.33 0.33 -7.96
CA ALA A 70 -5.15 0.23 -6.76
C ALA A 70 -6.49 0.95 -6.91
N ASP A 71 -7.55 0.28 -6.48
CA ASP A 71 -8.88 0.86 -6.31
C ASP A 71 -8.98 1.65 -5.02
N ILE A 72 -8.39 1.12 -3.95
CA ILE A 72 -8.34 1.70 -2.62
C ILE A 72 -6.88 1.87 -2.23
N VAL A 73 -6.52 3.02 -1.66
CA VAL A 73 -5.16 3.26 -1.16
C VAL A 73 -5.21 3.44 0.36
N ALA A 74 -4.52 2.54 1.07
CA ALA A 74 -4.38 2.57 2.52
C ALA A 74 -3.09 3.32 2.90
N LYS A 75 -3.23 4.41 3.67
CA LYS A 75 -2.10 5.21 4.18
C LYS A 75 -2.28 5.51 5.66
N VAL A 76 -1.17 5.67 6.37
CA VAL A 76 -1.20 5.96 7.82
C VAL A 76 -1.40 7.46 8.05
N ARG A 77 -0.74 8.29 7.23
CA ARG A 77 -0.82 9.74 7.32
C ARG A 77 -1.74 10.30 6.24
N GLN A 78 -2.45 11.37 6.61
CA GLN A 78 -3.32 12.13 5.71
C GLN A 78 -2.53 12.64 4.50
N LEU A 79 -3.17 12.64 3.33
CA LEU A 79 -2.59 13.07 2.06
C LEU A 79 -2.00 14.48 2.22
N ASN A 80 -0.69 14.63 2.01
CA ASN A 80 -0.13 15.95 1.78
C ASN A 80 -0.43 16.31 0.32
N GLU A 81 -1.23 17.37 0.09
CA GLU A 81 -1.76 17.80 -1.21
C GLU A 81 -0.70 17.87 -2.32
N ALA A 82 0.55 18.15 -1.95
CA ALA A 82 1.66 18.35 -2.87
C ALA A 82 2.04 17.12 -3.73
N ARG A 83 1.60 15.89 -3.40
CA ARG A 83 2.20 14.67 -3.99
C ARG A 83 1.23 13.64 -4.54
N ALA A 84 0.01 14.08 -4.86
CA ALA A 84 -1.02 13.20 -5.39
C ALA A 84 -1.43 13.50 -6.85
N PRO A 85 -0.51 13.54 -7.84
CA PRO A 85 -0.93 13.58 -9.23
C PRO A 85 -1.58 12.22 -9.59
N GLY A 86 -2.90 12.13 -9.40
CA GLY A 86 -3.72 10.94 -9.67
C GLY A 86 -4.53 10.40 -8.49
N ALA A 87 -4.42 10.94 -7.27
CA ALA A 87 -5.34 10.54 -6.21
C ALA A 87 -6.74 11.08 -6.51
N ARG A 88 -7.68 10.18 -6.78
CA ARG A 88 -9.10 10.56 -6.80
C ARG A 88 -9.57 10.67 -5.36
N PRO A 89 -10.32 11.72 -4.98
CA PRO A 89 -10.83 11.89 -3.63
C PRO A 89 -11.68 10.71 -3.14
N SER A 90 -12.21 9.88 -4.05
CA SER A 90 -13.01 8.69 -3.74
C SER A 90 -12.21 7.44 -3.32
N LYS A 91 -10.88 7.44 -3.38
CA LYS A 91 -10.05 6.22 -3.25
C LYS A 91 -9.26 6.09 -1.94
N THR A 92 -9.36 7.06 -1.02
CA THR A 92 -8.54 7.10 0.20
C THR A 92 -9.42 6.83 1.43
N ARG A 93 -9.00 5.91 2.30
CA ARG A 93 -9.64 5.66 3.60
C ARG A 93 -8.60 5.26 4.64
#